data_AF-A0A3L6RAN6-F1
#
_entry.id   AF-A0A3L6RAN6-F1
#
_cell.length_a   1.000
_cell.length_b   1.000
_cell.length_c   1.000
_cell.angle_alpha   90.00
_cell.angle_beta   90.00
_cell.angle_gamma   90.00
#
_symmetry.space_group_name_H-M   'P 1'
#
loop_
_entity.id
_entity.type
_entity.pdbx_description
1 polymer ?
#
loop_
_entity_poly.entity_id
_entity_poly.type
_entity_poly.pdbx_seq_one_letter_code
_entity_poly.pdbx_strand_id
1 'polypeptide(L)'
;MAILAGLVAVLSALLAAALRRLLRILRQPTPAAGFFHPYTNDGGGGERVLWCAVRAVQDLRPGLPCAVFTGDADASPEGLAERALDRFGVRLLAPPQVVHLNKRKWIEASTYPHFTMIGQSLGSVYLAWEALTNFTPQFYFDTSGYAFTYPLARLFGCKVISYTHYPTISSDMVGRVKQRSSMYNNNSRIARSIWLSRCKILYYTIFSWLYGLVGSCAHLVMVNSSWTKSHIVNIWKIPERTKRVYPPCDTSALQMLPLERSTTPPVLISVAQFRPEKAHGLQLEAFALALTRLDPHFPKPKLQFVGSCRNKEDLERLQKLKDRAFELHIDELVEFHKDISYMELVQLLGGAIAGLHSMTDEHFGIVVVEYMAAGAIPIAHKSAGPMMDIVLDEDGHQTGFLASKKEEFADAIIKVLSMSQQERQEMAAASRKRAQRFSGQRFHEDFTEAVQPILLPREA
;
A
#
# COMPACT_ATOMS: atom_id res chain seq x y z
N MET A 1 -44.03 -44.19 6.35
CA MET A 1 -44.27 -43.55 5.03
C MET A 1 -44.02 -42.04 5.05
N ALA A 2 -44.64 -41.27 5.95
CA ALA A 2 -44.47 -39.80 5.99
C ALA A 2 -43.03 -39.31 6.26
N ILE A 3 -42.30 -39.99 7.16
CA ILE A 3 -40.91 -39.61 7.51
C ILE A 3 -39.94 -39.83 6.33
N LEU A 4 -40.13 -40.93 5.58
CA LEU A 4 -39.31 -41.25 4.40
C LEU A 4 -39.58 -40.25 3.25
N ALA A 5 -40.84 -39.86 3.04
CA ALA A 5 -41.20 -38.84 2.06
C ALA A 5 -40.61 -37.46 2.42
N GLY A 6 -40.59 -37.08 3.70
CA GLY A 6 -39.95 -35.85 4.17
C GLY A 6 -38.44 -35.83 3.95
N LEU A 7 -37.74 -36.94 4.23
CA LEU A 7 -36.30 -37.08 4.01
C LEU A 7 -35.93 -36.98 2.52
N VAL A 8 -36.70 -37.62 1.65
CA VAL A 8 -36.50 -37.55 0.19
C VAL A 8 -36.72 -36.12 -0.32
N ALA A 9 -37.76 -35.41 0.14
CA ALA A 9 -38.00 -34.02 -0.24
C ALA A 9 -36.85 -33.07 0.17
N VAL A 10 -36.30 -33.25 1.38
CA VAL A 10 -35.15 -32.47 1.87
C VAL A 10 -33.89 -32.78 1.06
N LEU A 11 -33.59 -34.05 0.79
CA LEU A 11 -32.45 -34.46 -0.03
C LEU A 11 -32.58 -33.95 -1.47
N SER A 12 -33.77 -34.03 -2.08
CA SER A 12 -34.01 -33.49 -3.42
C SER A 12 -33.89 -31.97 -3.46
N ALA A 13 -34.35 -31.25 -2.43
CA ALA A 13 -34.17 -29.80 -2.33
C ALA A 13 -32.70 -29.41 -2.17
N LEU A 14 -31.93 -30.15 -1.37
CA LEU A 14 -30.49 -29.95 -1.20
C LEU A 14 -29.72 -30.27 -2.49
N LEU A 15 -30.07 -31.35 -3.18
CA LEU A 15 -29.47 -31.74 -4.45
C LEU A 15 -29.83 -30.73 -5.56
N ALA A 16 -31.07 -30.26 -5.63
CA ALA A 16 -31.49 -29.22 -6.57
C ALA A 16 -30.83 -27.87 -6.26
N ALA A 17 -30.65 -27.52 -4.99
CA ALA A 17 -29.92 -26.34 -4.58
C ALA A 17 -28.43 -26.46 -4.95
N ALA A 18 -27.80 -27.61 -4.70
CA ALA A 18 -26.42 -27.89 -5.08
C ALA A 18 -26.24 -27.87 -6.60
N LEU A 19 -27.15 -28.47 -7.36
CA LEU A 19 -27.14 -28.50 -8.83
C LEU A 19 -27.39 -27.11 -9.41
N ARG A 20 -28.35 -26.32 -8.90
CA ARG A 20 -28.54 -24.92 -9.31
C ARG A 20 -27.32 -24.07 -9.00
N ARG A 21 -26.64 -24.35 -7.89
CA ARG A 21 -25.41 -23.65 -7.49
C ARG A 21 -24.24 -24.05 -8.41
N LEU A 22 -24.11 -25.32 -8.74
CA LEU A 22 -23.16 -25.83 -9.73
C LEU A 22 -23.43 -25.24 -11.11
N LEU A 23 -24.69 -25.22 -11.56
CA LEU A 23 -25.11 -24.62 -12.83
C LEU A 23 -24.89 -23.09 -12.86
N ARG A 24 -24.95 -22.39 -11.71
CA ARG A 24 -24.55 -20.98 -11.60
C ARG A 24 -23.03 -20.79 -11.69
N ILE A 25 -22.23 -21.70 -11.13
CA ILE A 25 -20.76 -21.71 -11.31
C ILE A 25 -20.40 -22.01 -12.78
N LEU A 26 -21.21 -22.82 -13.45
CA LEU A 26 -21.10 -23.14 -14.87
C LEU A 26 -21.74 -22.10 -15.80
N ARG A 27 -22.36 -21.03 -15.29
CA ARG A 27 -22.85 -19.93 -16.14
C ARG A 27 -21.66 -19.18 -16.72
N GLN A 28 -21.79 -18.80 -17.99
CA GLN A 28 -20.82 -17.92 -18.63
C GLN A 28 -20.70 -16.62 -17.81
N PRO A 29 -19.47 -16.16 -17.53
CA PRO A 29 -19.25 -14.90 -16.84
C PRO A 29 -19.94 -13.74 -17.56
N THR A 30 -20.49 -12.80 -16.79
CA THR A 30 -21.10 -11.59 -17.35
C THR A 30 -20.00 -10.69 -17.91
N PRO A 31 -20.10 -10.16 -19.15
CA PRO A 31 -19.12 -9.22 -19.71
C PRO A 31 -19.04 -7.92 -18.90
N ALA A 32 -18.25 -7.94 -17.84
CA ALA A 32 -18.08 -6.86 -16.87
C ALA A 32 -16.72 -7.00 -16.17
N ALA A 33 -16.23 -5.89 -15.61
CA ALA A 33 -15.10 -5.87 -14.70
C ALA A 33 -15.61 -5.81 -13.25
N GLY A 34 -15.27 -6.81 -12.43
CA GLY A 34 -15.59 -6.82 -11.01
C GLY A 34 -14.32 -6.61 -10.17
N PHE A 35 -14.29 -5.55 -9.38
CA PHE A 35 -13.19 -5.17 -8.49
C PHE A 35 -13.47 -5.68 -7.09
N PHE A 36 -12.72 -6.68 -6.65
CA PHE A 36 -12.77 -7.18 -5.29
C PHE A 36 -11.98 -6.25 -4.37
N HIS A 37 -12.72 -5.42 -3.63
CA HIS A 37 -12.15 -4.42 -2.74
C HIS A 37 -13.04 -4.25 -1.48
N PRO A 38 -12.89 -5.13 -0.47
CA PRO A 38 -13.82 -5.18 0.67
C PRO A 38 -13.89 -3.93 1.58
N TYR A 39 -12.94 -3.00 1.44
CA TYR A 39 -12.82 -1.77 2.23
C TYR A 39 -12.72 -0.54 1.31
N THR A 40 -13.84 0.13 1.07
CA THR A 40 -13.95 1.29 0.17
C THR A 40 -14.13 2.61 0.92
N ASN A 41 -13.81 2.64 2.22
CA ASN A 41 -13.94 3.83 3.06
C ASN A 41 -12.69 4.12 3.93
N ASP A 42 -11.63 3.33 3.77
CA ASP A 42 -10.39 3.45 4.55
C ASP A 42 -9.60 4.74 4.25
N GLY A 43 -9.85 5.40 3.12
CA GLY A 43 -9.19 6.67 2.75
C GLY A 43 -7.71 6.53 2.41
N GLY A 44 -7.21 5.31 2.24
CA GLY A 44 -5.79 5.02 2.01
C GLY A 44 -5.40 4.94 0.53
N GLY A 45 -4.09 4.81 0.27
CA GLY A 45 -3.55 4.67 -1.09
C GLY A 45 -4.05 3.42 -1.85
N GLY A 46 -4.52 2.39 -1.14
CA GLY A 46 -5.19 1.23 -1.75
C GLY A 46 -6.49 1.60 -2.45
N GLU A 47 -7.29 2.45 -1.80
CA GLU A 47 -8.55 2.94 -2.33
C GLU A 47 -8.33 3.86 -3.54
N ARG A 48 -7.27 4.68 -3.51
CA ARG A 48 -6.88 5.48 -4.69
C ARG A 48 -6.54 4.61 -5.90
N VAL A 49 -5.81 3.52 -5.70
CA VAL A 49 -5.50 2.55 -6.77
C VAL A 49 -6.79 1.93 -7.33
N LEU A 50 -7.74 1.54 -6.48
CA LEU A 50 -9.04 1.06 -6.92
C LEU A 50 -9.70 2.07 -7.88
N TRP A 51 -9.83 3.33 -7.46
CA TRP A 51 -10.55 4.33 -8.25
C TRP A 51 -9.83 4.68 -9.55
N CYS A 52 -8.51 4.82 -9.52
CA CYS A 52 -7.72 5.01 -10.75
C CYS A 52 -7.84 3.81 -11.69
N ALA A 53 -7.88 2.57 -11.17
CA ALA A 53 -8.05 1.36 -11.96
C ALA A 53 -9.45 1.26 -12.58
N VAL A 54 -10.51 1.57 -11.81
CA VAL A 54 -11.90 1.65 -12.32
C VAL A 54 -11.97 2.69 -13.45
N ARG A 55 -11.40 3.88 -13.22
CA ARG A 55 -11.36 4.93 -14.24
C ARG A 55 -10.63 4.47 -15.51
N ALA A 56 -9.46 3.84 -15.38
CA ALA A 56 -8.70 3.34 -16.52
C ALA A 56 -9.47 2.27 -17.32
N VAL A 57 -10.18 1.36 -16.64
CA VAL A 57 -11.04 0.38 -17.32
C VAL A 57 -12.21 1.05 -18.04
N GLN A 58 -12.84 2.05 -17.42
CA GLN A 58 -13.91 2.83 -18.05
C GLN A 58 -13.42 3.59 -19.29
N ASP A 59 -12.24 4.18 -19.25
CA ASP A 59 -11.67 4.86 -20.42
C ASP A 59 -11.30 3.87 -21.53
N LEU A 60 -10.68 2.74 -21.17
CA LEU A 60 -10.25 1.72 -22.14
C LEU A 60 -11.43 1.00 -22.80
N ARG A 61 -12.52 0.76 -22.06
CA ARG A 61 -13.71 0.08 -22.57
C ARG A 61 -15.00 0.70 -21.97
N PRO A 62 -15.46 1.87 -22.48
CA PRO A 62 -16.59 2.61 -21.91
C PRO A 62 -17.90 1.82 -21.79
N GLY A 63 -18.12 0.84 -22.66
CA GLY A 63 -19.30 -0.04 -22.63
C GLY A 63 -19.19 -1.25 -21.68
N LEU A 64 -18.07 -1.43 -20.96
CA LEU A 64 -17.89 -2.54 -20.01
C LEU A 64 -18.35 -2.10 -18.61
N PRO A 65 -19.44 -2.68 -18.05
CA PRO A 65 -19.86 -2.36 -16.69
C PRO A 65 -18.75 -2.67 -15.68
N CYS A 66 -18.56 -1.77 -14.73
CA CYS A 66 -17.67 -1.95 -13.59
C CYS A 66 -18.50 -2.19 -12.33
N ALA A 67 -18.20 -3.26 -11.60
CA ALA A 67 -18.78 -3.57 -10.31
C ALA A 67 -17.70 -3.57 -9.22
N VAL A 68 -18.03 -3.13 -8.01
CA VAL A 68 -17.14 -3.14 -6.85
C VAL A 68 -17.75 -4.05 -5.78
N PHE A 69 -17.00 -5.07 -5.36
CA PHE A 69 -17.37 -5.93 -4.25
C PHE A 69 -16.83 -5.33 -2.96
N THR A 70 -17.72 -4.82 -2.11
CA THR A 70 -17.36 -4.11 -0.87
C THR A 70 -18.14 -4.65 0.32
N GLY A 71 -17.51 -4.65 1.49
CA GLY A 71 -18.19 -4.96 2.76
C GLY A 71 -18.74 -3.72 3.48
N ASP A 72 -18.65 -2.55 2.86
CA ASP A 72 -19.22 -1.31 3.38
C ASP A 72 -20.74 -1.31 3.18
N ALA A 73 -21.48 -1.19 4.28
CA ALA A 73 -22.94 -1.19 4.26
C ALA A 73 -23.53 0.11 3.73
N ASP A 74 -22.79 1.22 3.82
CA ASP A 74 -23.16 2.55 3.33
C ASP A 74 -22.83 2.78 1.85
N ALA A 75 -22.17 1.82 1.20
CA ALA A 75 -21.73 1.99 -0.18
C ALA A 75 -22.92 2.05 -1.16
N SER A 76 -23.02 3.11 -1.95
CA SER A 76 -23.94 3.25 -3.07
C SER A 76 -23.15 3.59 -4.34
N PRO A 77 -23.67 3.31 -5.55
CA PRO A 77 -22.97 3.67 -6.79
C PRO A 77 -22.54 5.14 -6.82
N GLU A 78 -23.47 6.04 -6.52
CA GLU A 78 -23.25 7.49 -6.49
C GLU A 78 -22.29 7.87 -5.36
N GLY A 79 -22.49 7.34 -4.15
CA GLY A 79 -21.64 7.63 -3.01
C GLY A 79 -20.19 7.18 -3.21
N LEU A 80 -19.95 6.07 -3.91
CA LEU A 80 -18.60 5.63 -4.27
C LEU A 80 -17.96 6.53 -5.34
N ALA A 81 -18.74 7.01 -6.32
CA ALA A 81 -18.26 7.95 -7.32
C ALA A 81 -17.92 9.32 -6.73
N GLU A 82 -18.76 9.84 -5.84
CA GLU A 82 -18.50 11.07 -5.07
C GLU A 82 -17.24 10.91 -4.21
N ARG A 83 -17.11 9.79 -3.48
CA ARG A 83 -15.93 9.48 -2.68
C ARG A 83 -14.64 9.43 -3.50
N ALA A 84 -14.68 8.81 -4.68
CA ALA A 84 -13.56 8.76 -5.61
C ALA A 84 -13.10 10.18 -6.02
N LEU A 85 -14.05 11.08 -6.26
CA LEU A 85 -13.78 12.46 -6.61
C LEU A 85 -13.28 13.28 -5.41
N ASP A 86 -14.03 13.29 -4.31
CA ASP A 86 -13.79 14.19 -3.18
C ASP A 86 -12.52 13.83 -2.40
N ARG A 87 -12.24 12.52 -2.23
CA ARG A 87 -11.07 12.08 -1.46
C ARG A 87 -9.80 11.93 -2.30
N PHE A 88 -9.93 11.63 -3.59
CA PHE A 88 -8.78 11.22 -4.40
C PHE A 88 -8.62 11.99 -5.71
N GLY A 89 -9.55 12.92 -6.02
CA GLY A 89 -9.56 13.67 -7.27
C GLY A 89 -9.87 12.82 -8.50
N VAL A 90 -10.41 11.61 -8.35
CA VAL A 90 -10.64 10.67 -9.44
C VAL A 90 -12.11 10.74 -9.90
N ARG A 91 -12.35 11.48 -10.99
CA ARG A 91 -13.68 11.52 -11.61
C ARG A 91 -13.93 10.25 -12.42
N LEU A 92 -14.89 9.41 -12.02
CA LEU A 92 -15.33 8.26 -12.80
C LEU A 92 -16.20 8.70 -14.00
N LEU A 93 -16.21 7.92 -15.09
CA LEU A 93 -17.09 8.17 -16.25
C LEU A 93 -18.54 7.78 -15.96
N ALA A 94 -18.72 6.74 -15.14
CA ALA A 94 -20.02 6.29 -14.66
C ALA A 94 -19.87 5.75 -13.22
N PRO A 95 -20.92 5.85 -12.38
CA PRO A 95 -20.94 5.19 -11.08
C PRO A 95 -20.74 3.67 -11.21
N PRO A 96 -19.89 3.04 -10.38
CA PRO A 96 -19.72 1.60 -10.40
C PRO A 96 -20.92 0.91 -9.75
N GLN A 97 -21.29 -0.28 -10.24
CA GLN A 97 -22.27 -1.12 -9.57
C GLN A 97 -21.72 -1.59 -8.22
N VAL A 98 -22.56 -1.63 -7.18
CA VAL A 98 -22.15 -2.08 -5.84
C VAL A 98 -22.64 -3.50 -5.59
N VAL A 99 -21.73 -4.38 -5.21
CA VAL A 99 -22.06 -5.73 -4.74
C VAL A 99 -21.67 -5.84 -3.27
N HIS A 100 -22.65 -5.71 -2.39
CA HIS A 100 -22.42 -5.78 -0.94
C HIS A 100 -22.03 -7.19 -0.48
N LEU A 101 -21.07 -7.23 0.43
CA LEU A 101 -20.55 -8.44 1.05
C LEU A 101 -20.82 -8.42 2.55
N ASN A 102 -21.54 -9.43 3.05
CA ASN A 102 -21.90 -9.51 4.47
C ASN A 102 -20.89 -10.30 5.30
N LYS A 103 -19.93 -10.96 4.63
CA LYS A 103 -18.96 -11.86 5.28
C LYS A 103 -17.60 -11.23 5.50
N ARG A 104 -17.48 -9.90 5.46
CA ARG A 104 -16.21 -9.18 5.65
C ARG A 104 -15.47 -9.56 6.94
N LYS A 105 -16.20 -9.87 8.03
CA LYS A 105 -15.58 -10.33 9.29
C LYS A 105 -14.56 -11.47 9.13
N TRP A 106 -14.71 -12.33 8.12
CA TRP A 106 -13.81 -13.46 7.89
C TRP A 106 -12.45 -13.05 7.29
N ILE A 107 -12.27 -11.81 6.87
CA ILE A 107 -10.95 -11.29 6.46
C ILE A 107 -10.34 -10.36 7.51
N GLU A 108 -10.98 -10.18 8.67
CA GLU A 108 -10.46 -9.38 9.77
C GLU A 108 -9.46 -10.16 10.62
N ALA A 109 -8.36 -9.51 11.02
CA ALA A 109 -7.33 -10.15 11.83
C ALA A 109 -7.84 -10.55 13.23
N SER A 110 -8.77 -9.78 13.80
CA SER A 110 -9.43 -10.01 15.08
C SER A 110 -10.16 -11.36 15.14
N THR A 111 -10.65 -11.86 14.01
CA THR A 111 -11.33 -13.16 13.90
C THR A 111 -10.38 -14.34 14.16
N TYR A 112 -9.07 -14.13 14.01
CA TYR A 112 -8.07 -15.19 14.07
C TYR A 112 -6.93 -14.83 15.05
N PRO A 113 -7.10 -15.08 16.36
CA PRO A 113 -6.05 -14.79 17.36
C PRO A 113 -4.77 -15.63 17.16
N HIS A 114 -4.88 -16.75 16.46
CA HIS A 114 -3.76 -17.61 16.08
C HIS A 114 -3.84 -17.94 14.58
N PHE A 115 -2.68 -18.14 13.96
CA PHE A 115 -2.59 -18.46 12.53
C PHE A 115 -3.33 -17.45 11.62
N THR A 116 -3.26 -16.18 11.98
CA THR A 116 -4.02 -15.08 11.35
C THR A 116 -3.87 -15.05 9.83
N MET A 117 -2.65 -15.25 9.30
CA MET A 117 -2.41 -15.20 7.84
C MET A 117 -3.22 -16.26 7.08
N ILE A 118 -3.19 -17.53 7.51
CA ILE A 118 -3.96 -18.59 6.84
C ILE A 118 -5.46 -18.46 7.14
N GLY A 119 -5.82 -18.00 8.33
CA GLY A 119 -7.21 -17.68 8.68
C GLY A 119 -7.82 -16.66 7.72
N GLN A 120 -7.19 -15.49 7.58
CA GLN A 120 -7.62 -14.45 6.65
C GLN A 120 -7.57 -14.92 5.20
N SER A 121 -6.55 -15.68 4.79
CA SER A 121 -6.48 -16.27 3.45
C SER A 121 -7.69 -17.16 3.14
N LEU A 122 -8.06 -18.07 4.04
CA LEU A 122 -9.22 -18.94 3.85
C LEU A 122 -10.54 -18.17 3.96
N GLY A 123 -10.62 -17.21 4.88
CA GLY A 123 -11.77 -16.31 4.99
C GLY A 123 -11.98 -15.47 3.73
N SER A 124 -10.90 -15.07 3.04
CA SER A 124 -10.99 -14.37 1.75
C SER A 124 -11.59 -15.24 0.66
N VAL A 125 -11.34 -16.57 0.66
CA VAL A 125 -11.98 -17.51 -0.25
C VAL A 125 -13.49 -17.56 0.02
N TYR A 126 -13.90 -17.58 1.28
CA TYR A 126 -15.32 -17.58 1.64
C TYR A 126 -16.03 -16.27 1.28
N LEU A 127 -15.34 -15.14 1.42
CA LEU A 127 -15.83 -13.84 1.01
C LEU A 127 -15.93 -13.71 -0.52
N ALA A 128 -14.92 -14.18 -1.26
CA ALA A 128 -14.93 -14.22 -2.72
C ALA A 128 -16.00 -15.18 -3.25
N TRP A 129 -16.27 -16.29 -2.55
CA TRP A 129 -17.41 -17.15 -2.86
C TRP A 129 -18.73 -16.39 -2.78
N GLU A 130 -18.97 -15.61 -1.72
CA GLU A 130 -20.14 -14.73 -1.64
C GLU A 130 -20.19 -13.76 -2.82
N ALA A 131 -19.10 -13.03 -3.07
CA ALA A 131 -18.97 -12.08 -4.17
C ALA A 131 -19.36 -12.70 -5.52
N LEU A 132 -18.70 -13.81 -5.89
CA LEU A 132 -18.88 -14.48 -7.17
C LEU A 132 -20.24 -15.19 -7.28
N THR A 133 -20.85 -15.62 -6.17
CA THR A 133 -22.23 -16.15 -6.22
C THR A 133 -23.28 -15.07 -6.42
N ASN A 134 -23.01 -13.83 -5.98
CA ASN A 134 -23.89 -12.69 -6.16
C ASN A 134 -23.73 -12.09 -7.57
N PHE A 135 -22.49 -11.98 -8.05
CA PHE A 135 -22.17 -11.46 -9.38
C PHE A 135 -20.86 -12.06 -9.91
N THR A 136 -20.93 -12.75 -11.06
CA THR A 136 -19.76 -13.35 -11.72
C THR A 136 -19.30 -12.50 -12.91
N PRO A 137 -18.24 -11.69 -12.77
CA PRO A 137 -17.70 -10.88 -13.85
C PRO A 137 -16.79 -11.70 -14.78
N GLN A 138 -16.67 -11.29 -16.03
CA GLN A 138 -15.69 -11.82 -16.97
C GLN A 138 -14.26 -11.49 -16.53
N PHE A 139 -14.04 -10.28 -16.01
CA PHE A 139 -12.74 -9.83 -15.52
C PHE A 139 -12.82 -9.60 -14.02
N TYR A 140 -12.10 -10.41 -13.24
CA TYR A 140 -12.03 -10.30 -11.79
C TYR A 140 -10.73 -9.59 -11.42
N PHE A 141 -10.85 -8.37 -10.89
CA PHE A 141 -9.74 -7.56 -10.41
C PHE A 141 -9.62 -7.71 -8.90
N ASP A 142 -8.49 -8.21 -8.41
CA ASP A 142 -8.12 -8.06 -7.00
C ASP A 142 -7.26 -6.81 -6.82
N THR A 143 -7.75 -5.87 -6.02
CA THR A 143 -7.04 -4.62 -5.69
C THR A 143 -6.78 -4.51 -4.18
N SER A 144 -7.08 -5.56 -3.40
CA SER A 144 -6.83 -5.61 -1.95
C SER A 144 -5.73 -6.59 -1.57
N GLY A 145 -5.33 -7.51 -2.46
CA GLY A 145 -4.20 -8.42 -2.24
C GLY A 145 -4.59 -9.77 -1.62
N TYR A 146 -5.81 -10.25 -1.90
CA TYR A 146 -6.32 -11.55 -1.46
C TYR A 146 -6.07 -12.65 -2.51
N ALA A 147 -4.80 -13.02 -2.73
CA ALA A 147 -4.43 -13.99 -3.77
C ALA A 147 -5.09 -15.38 -3.67
N PHE A 148 -5.54 -15.76 -2.47
CA PHE A 148 -6.23 -17.03 -2.26
C PHE A 148 -7.59 -17.11 -2.98
N THR A 149 -8.16 -15.98 -3.40
CA THR A 149 -9.42 -15.96 -4.17
C THR A 149 -9.23 -16.37 -5.63
N TYR A 150 -8.00 -16.32 -6.16
CA TYR A 150 -7.74 -16.46 -7.59
C TYR A 150 -8.15 -17.82 -8.16
N PRO A 151 -7.83 -18.97 -7.53
CA PRO A 151 -8.29 -20.26 -8.02
C PRO A 151 -9.82 -20.32 -8.08
N LEU A 152 -10.50 -19.76 -7.07
CA LEU A 152 -11.95 -19.73 -7.03
C LEU A 152 -12.53 -18.88 -8.15
N ALA A 153 -12.01 -17.67 -8.37
CA ALA A 153 -12.43 -16.82 -9.49
C ALA A 153 -12.25 -17.53 -10.84
N ARG A 154 -11.16 -18.27 -11.05
CA ARG A 154 -10.98 -19.09 -12.26
C ARG A 154 -12.01 -20.20 -12.39
N LEU A 155 -12.38 -20.86 -11.29
CA LEU A 155 -13.42 -21.90 -11.30
C LEU A 155 -14.80 -21.35 -11.68
N PHE A 156 -15.06 -20.08 -11.41
CA PHE A 156 -16.24 -19.34 -11.88
C PHE A 156 -16.09 -18.80 -13.32
N GLY A 157 -15.00 -19.13 -14.01
CA GLY A 157 -14.74 -18.72 -15.40
C GLY A 157 -14.10 -17.34 -15.56
N CYS A 158 -13.77 -16.63 -14.47
CA CYS A 158 -13.22 -15.28 -14.55
C CYS A 158 -11.78 -15.25 -15.08
N LYS A 159 -11.45 -14.18 -15.81
CA LYS A 159 -10.08 -13.73 -16.04
C LYS A 159 -9.60 -12.94 -14.83
N VAL A 160 -8.74 -13.57 -14.03
CA VAL A 160 -8.13 -12.94 -12.85
C VAL A 160 -7.03 -11.94 -13.24
N ILE A 161 -7.17 -10.69 -12.80
CA ILE A 161 -6.14 -9.64 -12.83
C ILE A 161 -5.93 -9.18 -11.39
N SER A 162 -4.70 -8.85 -11.00
CA SER A 162 -4.44 -8.33 -9.65
C SER A 162 -3.52 -7.13 -9.65
N TYR A 163 -3.76 -6.20 -8.74
CA TYR A 163 -2.80 -5.16 -8.35
C TYR A 163 -2.34 -5.43 -6.91
N THR A 164 -1.10 -5.89 -6.76
CA THR A 164 -0.53 -6.25 -5.46
C THR A 164 0.29 -5.09 -4.89
N HIS A 165 -0.23 -4.47 -3.82
CA HIS A 165 0.46 -3.39 -3.10
C HIS A 165 1.67 -3.90 -2.30
N TYR A 166 1.57 -5.10 -1.74
CA TYR A 166 2.64 -5.80 -1.04
C TYR A 166 2.22 -7.25 -0.88
N PRO A 167 3.17 -8.21 -0.84
CA PRO A 167 2.82 -9.61 -0.74
C PRO A 167 2.32 -9.95 0.68
N THR A 168 1.34 -10.84 0.79
CA THR A 168 0.87 -11.34 2.10
C THR A 168 2.00 -11.99 2.91
N ILE A 169 2.95 -12.61 2.22
CA ILE A 169 4.20 -13.11 2.78
C ILE A 169 5.35 -12.74 1.85
N SER A 170 6.44 -12.18 2.39
CA SER A 170 7.65 -11.88 1.61
C SER A 170 8.78 -12.85 1.92
N SER A 171 9.74 -12.96 0.99
CA SER A 171 10.95 -13.75 1.20
C SER A 171 11.76 -13.22 2.39
N ASP A 172 11.70 -11.90 2.63
CA ASP A 172 12.39 -11.25 3.75
C ASP A 172 11.77 -11.63 5.10
N MET A 173 10.44 -11.78 5.17
CA MET A 173 9.78 -12.29 6.37
C MET A 173 10.23 -13.72 6.68
N VAL A 174 10.33 -14.58 5.67
CA VAL A 174 10.83 -15.95 5.82
C VAL A 174 12.31 -15.94 6.25
N GLY A 175 13.13 -15.10 5.61
CA GLY A 175 14.54 -14.92 5.95
C GLY A 175 14.76 -14.44 7.39
N ARG A 176 13.95 -13.47 7.87
CA ARG A 176 14.04 -12.95 9.24
C ARG A 176 13.68 -13.97 10.30
N VAL A 177 12.65 -14.78 10.07
CA VAL A 177 12.32 -15.87 11.01
C VAL A 177 13.44 -16.91 11.03
N LYS A 178 14.07 -17.21 9.88
CA LYS A 178 15.26 -18.08 9.83
C LYS A 178 16.46 -17.49 10.59
N GLN A 179 16.64 -16.17 10.52
CA GLN A 179 17.71 -15.44 11.21
C GLN A 179 17.39 -15.09 12.69
N ARG A 180 16.17 -15.40 13.16
CA ARG A 180 15.67 -15.06 14.52
C ARG A 180 15.77 -13.58 14.90
N SER A 181 15.71 -12.66 13.93
CA SER A 181 15.75 -11.22 14.22
C SER A 181 14.46 -10.76 14.91
N SER A 182 14.60 -9.95 15.97
CA SER A 182 13.46 -9.31 16.65
C SER A 182 13.13 -7.99 15.95
N MET A 183 11.98 -7.94 15.28
CA MET A 183 11.39 -6.73 14.72
C MET A 183 9.88 -6.75 15.05
N TYR A 184 9.13 -5.67 14.81
CA TYR A 184 7.71 -5.53 15.23
C TYR A 184 6.80 -6.72 14.86
N ASN A 185 7.08 -7.44 13.76
CA ASN A 185 6.35 -8.64 13.32
C ASN A 185 6.85 -9.99 13.92
N ASN A 186 7.85 -9.98 14.80
CA ASN A 186 8.38 -11.18 15.45
C ASN A 186 8.40 -11.00 16.97
N ASN A 187 7.36 -11.53 17.63
CA ASN A 187 7.21 -11.49 19.08
C ASN A 187 8.46 -12.05 19.78
N SER A 188 8.98 -11.33 20.77
CA SER A 188 10.19 -11.69 21.53
C SER A 188 10.11 -13.08 22.18
N ARG A 189 8.91 -13.56 22.52
CA ARG A 189 8.67 -14.92 23.03
C ARG A 189 8.94 -16.01 21.98
N ILE A 190 8.64 -15.74 20.71
CA ILE A 190 8.89 -16.67 19.60
C ILE A 190 10.37 -16.67 19.23
N ALA A 191 11.00 -15.49 19.20
CA ALA A 191 12.43 -15.34 18.90
C ALA A 191 13.34 -16.05 19.93
N ARG A 192 12.92 -16.11 21.20
CA ARG A 192 13.66 -16.78 22.29
C ARG A 192 13.50 -18.30 22.34
N SER A 193 12.51 -18.87 21.64
CA SER A 193 12.23 -20.32 21.66
C SER A 193 12.62 -20.99 20.33
N ILE A 194 13.55 -21.96 20.42
CA ILE A 194 14.05 -22.72 19.25
C ILE A 194 12.91 -23.50 18.59
N TRP A 195 12.03 -24.11 19.37
CA TRP A 195 10.95 -24.95 18.87
C TRP A 195 9.83 -24.10 18.22
N LEU A 196 9.41 -23.01 18.87
CA LEU A 196 8.41 -22.10 18.30
C LEU A 196 8.92 -21.40 17.03
N SER A 197 10.21 -21.05 16.98
CA SER A 197 10.85 -20.55 15.77
C SER A 197 10.83 -21.59 14.64
N ARG A 198 11.14 -22.87 14.93
CA ARG A 198 11.09 -23.95 13.93
C ARG A 198 9.66 -24.20 13.40
N CYS A 199 8.66 -24.24 14.28
CA CYS A 199 7.25 -24.36 13.87
C CYS A 199 6.81 -23.17 13.01
N LYS A 200 7.20 -21.94 13.37
CA LYS A 200 6.90 -20.74 12.58
C LYS A 200 7.58 -20.77 11.21
N ILE A 201 8.81 -21.26 11.10
CA ILE A 201 9.50 -21.45 9.82
C ILE A 201 8.75 -22.45 8.94
N LEU A 202 8.37 -23.60 9.50
CA LEU A 202 7.61 -24.62 8.76
C LEU A 202 6.27 -24.04 8.27
N TYR A 203 5.54 -23.35 9.15
CA TYR A 203 4.30 -22.67 8.80
C TYR A 203 4.50 -21.65 7.67
N TYR A 204 5.51 -20.78 7.76
CA TYR A 204 5.79 -19.76 6.74
C TYR A 204 6.24 -20.39 5.41
N THR A 205 6.95 -21.51 5.47
CA THR A 205 7.39 -22.25 4.27
C THR A 205 6.19 -22.87 3.55
N ILE A 206 5.30 -23.56 4.28
CA ILE A 206 4.07 -24.14 3.73
C ILE A 206 3.15 -23.02 3.20
N PHE A 207 2.98 -21.95 3.96
CA PHE A 207 2.15 -20.82 3.56
C PHE A 207 2.71 -20.12 2.31
N SER A 208 4.03 -19.91 2.22
CA SER A 208 4.67 -19.33 1.04
C SER A 208 4.48 -20.20 -0.20
N TRP A 209 4.60 -21.53 -0.06
CA TRP A 209 4.32 -22.47 -1.16
C TRP A 209 2.86 -22.40 -1.61
N LEU A 210 1.90 -22.41 -0.68
CA LEU A 210 0.47 -22.25 -0.98
C LEU A 210 0.19 -20.90 -1.65
N TYR A 211 0.77 -19.81 -1.13
CA TYR A 211 0.64 -18.47 -1.68
C TYR A 211 1.18 -18.40 -3.11
N GLY A 212 2.29 -19.08 -3.40
CA GLY A 212 2.83 -19.25 -4.75
C GLY A 212 1.86 -19.98 -5.69
N LEU A 213 1.31 -21.11 -5.24
CA LEU A 213 0.36 -21.91 -6.00
C LEU A 213 -0.89 -21.10 -6.36
N VAL A 214 -1.55 -20.47 -5.38
CA VAL A 214 -2.77 -19.70 -5.61
C VAL A 214 -2.50 -18.43 -6.41
N GLY A 215 -1.39 -17.74 -6.15
CA GLY A 215 -0.97 -16.54 -6.89
C GLY A 215 -0.71 -16.81 -8.37
N SER A 216 -0.15 -17.98 -8.71
CA SER A 216 0.13 -18.39 -10.10
C SER A 216 -1.13 -18.49 -10.99
N CYS A 217 -2.32 -18.50 -10.39
CA CYS A 217 -3.61 -18.53 -11.09
C CYS A 217 -3.97 -17.19 -11.76
N ALA A 218 -3.32 -16.07 -11.41
CA ALA A 218 -3.60 -14.77 -12.02
C ALA A 218 -3.20 -14.71 -13.51
N HIS A 219 -4.04 -14.17 -14.39
CA HIS A 219 -3.69 -13.97 -15.80
C HIS A 219 -2.75 -12.78 -16.01
N LEU A 220 -2.86 -11.77 -15.14
CA LEU A 220 -1.99 -10.60 -15.09
C LEU A 220 -1.82 -10.17 -13.64
N VAL A 221 -0.58 -9.85 -13.28
CA VAL A 221 -0.22 -9.32 -11.97
C VAL A 221 0.48 -7.99 -12.18
N MET A 222 -0.11 -6.94 -11.64
CA MET A 222 0.49 -5.63 -11.52
C MET A 222 1.03 -5.47 -10.10
N VAL A 223 2.22 -4.88 -9.97
CA VAL A 223 2.88 -4.66 -8.68
C VAL A 223 3.36 -3.22 -8.58
N ASN A 224 3.29 -2.66 -7.38
CA ASN A 224 3.56 -1.25 -7.14
C ASN A 224 5.04 -0.84 -7.11
N SER A 225 5.97 -1.78 -7.02
CA SER A 225 7.39 -1.48 -6.85
C SER A 225 8.29 -2.61 -7.35
N SER A 226 9.58 -2.31 -7.54
CA SER A 226 10.59 -3.33 -7.87
C SER A 226 10.77 -4.34 -6.75
N TRP A 227 10.68 -3.88 -5.50
CA TRP A 227 10.74 -4.76 -4.33
C TRP A 227 9.58 -5.76 -4.33
N THR A 228 8.34 -5.28 -4.51
CA THR A 228 7.15 -6.15 -4.60
C THR A 228 7.24 -7.09 -5.79
N LYS A 229 7.71 -6.60 -6.96
CA LYS A 229 7.93 -7.43 -8.15
C LYS A 229 8.87 -8.60 -7.87
N SER A 230 10.01 -8.33 -7.26
CA SER A 230 11.00 -9.35 -6.94
C SER A 230 10.40 -10.46 -6.06
N HIS A 231 9.69 -10.10 -4.99
CA HIS A 231 9.04 -11.09 -4.12
C HIS A 231 7.95 -11.89 -4.83
N ILE A 232 7.09 -11.22 -5.59
CA ILE A 232 6.00 -11.90 -6.31
C ILE A 232 6.54 -12.84 -7.38
N VAL A 233 7.52 -12.42 -8.19
CA VAL A 233 8.15 -13.31 -9.18
C VAL A 233 8.82 -14.49 -8.50
N ASN A 234 9.51 -14.26 -7.38
CA ASN A 234 10.20 -15.31 -6.64
C ASN A 234 9.25 -16.34 -6.05
N ILE A 235 8.07 -15.95 -5.57
CA ILE A 235 7.13 -16.85 -4.90
C ILE A 235 6.12 -17.44 -5.88
N TRP A 236 5.52 -16.62 -6.74
CA TRP A 236 4.44 -17.04 -7.66
C TRP A 236 4.95 -17.65 -8.96
N LYS A 237 6.25 -17.47 -9.29
CA LYS A 237 6.94 -18.08 -10.45
C LYS A 237 6.28 -17.78 -11.80
N ILE A 238 5.79 -16.55 -11.98
CA ILE A 238 5.10 -16.10 -13.21
C ILE A 238 5.65 -14.76 -13.75
N PRO A 239 6.96 -14.66 -14.06
CA PRO A 239 7.60 -13.41 -14.48
C PRO A 239 6.93 -12.75 -15.69
N GLU A 240 6.59 -13.54 -16.72
CA GLU A 240 5.98 -13.06 -17.96
C GLU A 240 4.59 -12.44 -17.78
N ARG A 241 3.90 -12.78 -16.69
CA ARG A 241 2.58 -12.23 -16.33
C ARG A 241 2.66 -11.14 -15.27
N THR A 242 3.87 -10.76 -14.82
CA THR A 242 4.07 -9.79 -13.73
C THR A 242 4.65 -8.48 -14.27
N LYS A 243 3.81 -7.45 -14.34
CA LYS A 243 4.17 -6.09 -14.79
C LYS A 243 4.28 -5.14 -13.60
N ARG A 244 5.23 -4.20 -13.65
CA ARG A 244 5.36 -3.15 -12.63
C ARG A 244 4.50 -1.96 -13.08
N VAL A 245 3.58 -1.54 -12.23
CA VAL A 245 2.72 -0.38 -12.42
C VAL A 245 2.78 0.42 -11.12
N TYR A 246 3.58 1.49 -11.10
CA TYR A 246 3.77 2.31 -9.90
C TYR A 246 2.45 2.90 -9.42
N PRO A 247 2.23 3.05 -8.11
CA PRO A 247 0.95 3.54 -7.60
C PRO A 247 0.72 5.00 -8.03
N PRO A 248 -0.54 5.40 -8.20
CA PRO A 248 -0.88 6.78 -8.49
C PRO A 248 -0.61 7.59 -7.22
N CYS A 249 0.42 8.42 -7.21
CA CYS A 249 0.70 9.38 -6.14
C CYS A 249 0.02 10.72 -6.45
N ASP A 250 -0.62 11.34 -5.46
CA ASP A 250 -1.26 12.65 -5.66
C ASP A 250 -0.28 13.75 -5.35
N THR A 251 0.39 14.22 -6.40
CA THR A 251 1.46 15.20 -6.29
C THR A 251 1.09 16.52 -6.94
N SER A 252 -0.13 16.67 -7.44
CA SER A 252 -0.56 17.82 -8.24
C SER A 252 -0.42 19.14 -7.47
N ALA A 253 -1.06 19.25 -6.30
CA ALA A 253 -0.95 20.42 -5.43
C ALA A 253 0.48 20.67 -4.93
N LEU A 254 1.24 19.60 -4.64
CA LEU A 254 2.62 19.71 -4.14
C LEU A 254 3.59 20.22 -5.21
N GLN A 255 3.39 19.84 -6.48
CA GLN A 255 4.21 20.30 -7.59
C GLN A 255 4.04 21.80 -7.89
N MET A 256 2.92 22.39 -7.49
CA MET A 256 2.66 23.83 -7.61
C MET A 256 3.45 24.67 -6.60
N LEU A 257 4.02 24.05 -5.56
CA LEU A 257 4.84 24.75 -4.56
C LEU A 257 6.15 25.25 -5.19
N PRO A 258 6.64 26.45 -4.83
CA PRO A 258 7.91 26.94 -5.34
C PRO A 258 9.07 26.06 -4.84
N LEU A 259 10.06 25.83 -5.71
CA LEU A 259 11.30 25.16 -5.31
C LEU A 259 12.13 26.08 -4.40
N GLU A 260 12.13 27.38 -4.72
CA GLU A 260 12.67 28.42 -3.85
C GLU A 260 11.81 28.60 -2.61
N ARG A 261 12.44 28.54 -1.44
CA ARG A 261 11.77 28.68 -0.14
C ARG A 261 12.67 29.35 0.88
N SER A 262 12.05 29.95 1.91
CA SER A 262 12.80 30.43 3.07
C SER A 262 13.53 29.27 3.73
N THR A 263 14.79 29.51 4.10
CA THR A 263 15.66 28.50 4.74
C THR A 263 16.06 28.92 6.15
N THR A 264 15.41 29.97 6.70
CA THR A 264 15.72 30.52 8.01
C THR A 264 14.46 30.64 8.88
N PRO A 265 14.32 29.83 9.95
CA PRO A 265 15.14 28.66 10.25
C PRO A 265 14.89 27.53 9.23
N PRO A 266 15.87 26.65 8.97
CA PRO A 266 15.68 25.50 8.09
C PRO A 266 14.75 24.47 8.74
N VAL A 267 13.76 23.96 7.97
CA VAL A 267 12.76 23.00 8.48
C VAL A 267 12.93 21.64 7.83
N LEU A 268 13.04 20.60 8.65
CA LEU A 268 12.92 19.20 8.23
C LEU A 268 11.53 18.69 8.63
N ILE A 269 10.95 17.82 7.82
CA ILE A 269 9.62 17.26 8.06
C ILE A 269 9.62 15.74 8.01
N SER A 270 8.78 15.11 8.81
CA SER A 270 8.51 13.68 8.82
C SER A 270 7.01 13.47 8.78
N VAL A 271 6.49 12.84 7.73
CA VAL A 271 5.06 12.62 7.55
C VAL A 271 4.77 11.13 7.59
N ALA A 272 4.16 10.65 8.68
CA ALA A 272 3.72 9.27 8.82
C ALA A 272 2.78 9.09 10.01
N GLN A 273 1.90 8.08 9.94
CA GLN A 273 1.13 7.63 11.10
C GLN A 273 2.05 7.25 12.25
N PHE A 274 1.69 7.59 13.50
CA PHE A 274 2.52 7.33 14.69
C PHE A 274 2.57 5.85 15.10
N ARG A 275 3.24 5.05 14.27
CA ARG A 275 3.32 3.58 14.35
C ARG A 275 4.75 3.09 14.58
N PRO A 276 4.93 1.88 15.16
CA PRO A 276 6.26 1.38 15.50
C PRO A 276 7.13 1.14 14.26
N GLU A 277 6.57 0.62 13.17
CA GLU A 277 7.30 0.34 11.92
C GLU A 277 7.83 1.60 11.23
N LYS A 278 7.27 2.78 11.52
CA LYS A 278 7.71 4.05 10.94
C LYS A 278 9.00 4.58 11.55
N ALA A 279 9.43 4.02 12.68
CA ALA A 279 10.72 4.30 13.30
C ALA A 279 11.02 5.80 13.58
N HIS A 280 10.02 6.62 13.91
CA HIS A 280 10.18 8.05 14.22
C HIS A 280 11.29 8.35 15.25
N GLY A 281 11.49 7.45 16.22
CA GLY A 281 12.56 7.58 17.21
C GLY A 281 13.96 7.65 16.57
N LEU A 282 14.20 6.88 15.50
CA LEU A 282 15.48 6.94 14.76
C LEU A 282 15.70 8.33 14.14
N GLN A 283 14.64 8.95 13.63
CA GLN A 283 14.71 10.29 13.02
C GLN A 283 15.01 11.35 14.08
N LEU A 284 14.35 11.26 15.24
CA LEU A 284 14.58 12.15 16.37
C LEU A 284 16.01 12.03 16.91
N GLU A 285 16.53 10.81 17.06
CA GLU A 285 17.90 10.56 17.50
C GLU A 285 18.95 10.98 16.47
N ALA A 286 18.68 10.79 15.18
CA ALA A 286 19.55 11.25 14.11
C ALA A 286 19.58 12.79 14.04
N PHE A 287 18.44 13.45 14.24
CA PHE A 287 18.35 14.90 14.31
C PHE A 287 19.11 15.46 15.51
N ALA A 288 18.95 14.87 16.70
CA ALA A 288 19.74 15.23 17.88
C ALA A 288 21.25 15.08 17.60
N LEU A 289 21.67 13.96 17.00
CA LEU A 289 23.07 13.74 16.64
C LEU A 289 23.58 14.78 15.62
N ALA A 290 22.76 15.13 14.62
CA ALA A 290 23.11 16.15 13.64
C ALA A 290 23.35 17.51 14.32
N LEU A 291 22.48 17.91 15.25
CA LEU A 291 22.62 19.16 16.00
C LEU A 291 23.94 19.23 16.78
N THR A 292 24.41 18.12 17.36
CA THR A 292 25.71 18.09 18.07
C THR A 292 26.93 18.26 17.16
N ARG A 293 26.76 18.07 15.85
CA ARG A 293 27.82 18.13 14.84
C ARG A 293 27.76 19.39 13.97
N LEU A 294 26.68 20.17 14.04
CA LEU A 294 26.55 21.43 13.32
C LEU A 294 27.43 22.53 13.95
N ASP A 295 27.81 23.52 13.15
CA ASP A 295 28.47 24.73 13.65
C ASP A 295 27.55 25.39 14.71
N PRO A 296 28.07 25.75 15.91
CA PRO A 296 27.29 26.45 16.93
C PRO A 296 26.60 27.75 16.47
N HIS A 297 27.11 28.39 15.42
CA HIS A 297 26.54 29.60 14.81
C HIS A 297 25.54 29.30 13.69
N PHE A 298 25.38 28.03 13.29
CA PHE A 298 24.42 27.64 12.27
C PHE A 298 22.99 27.92 12.76
N PRO A 299 22.10 28.51 11.94
CA PRO A 299 20.70 28.72 12.31
C PRO A 299 20.05 27.41 12.74
N LYS A 300 19.58 27.34 13.99
CA LYS A 300 19.03 26.10 14.56
C LYS A 300 17.89 25.57 13.69
N PRO A 301 18.02 24.37 13.08
CA PRO A 301 16.93 23.78 12.30
C PRO A 301 15.77 23.36 13.19
N LYS A 302 14.59 23.24 12.60
CA LYS A 302 13.41 22.63 13.22
C LYS A 302 13.11 21.26 12.60
N LEU A 303 12.57 20.35 13.39
CA LEU A 303 12.04 19.06 12.93
C LEU A 303 10.55 18.97 13.22
N GLN A 304 9.74 18.84 12.18
CA GLN A 304 8.28 18.71 12.27
C GLN A 304 7.85 17.26 12.04
N PHE A 305 7.22 16.64 13.03
CA PHE A 305 6.52 15.37 12.85
C PHE A 305 5.05 15.63 12.56
N VAL A 306 4.57 15.14 11.43
CA VAL A 306 3.17 15.21 11.01
C VAL A 306 2.61 13.80 10.90
N GLY A 307 1.51 13.52 11.57
CA GLY A 307 0.97 12.16 11.58
C GLY A 307 -0.39 12.04 12.22
N SER A 308 -1.04 10.90 11.97
CA SER A 308 -2.31 10.58 12.61
C SER A 308 -2.15 9.55 13.74
N CYS A 309 -3.08 9.63 14.70
CA CYS A 309 -3.22 8.66 15.78
C CYS A 309 -4.61 8.01 15.72
N ARG A 310 -4.67 6.70 15.49
CA ARG A 310 -5.96 6.00 15.28
C ARG A 310 -6.52 5.37 16.54
N ASN A 311 -5.66 5.14 17.52
CA ASN A 311 -5.98 4.45 18.75
C ASN A 311 -5.12 4.95 19.90
N LYS A 312 -5.37 4.39 21.10
CA LYS A 312 -4.63 4.74 22.32
C LYS A 312 -3.13 4.43 22.18
N GLU A 313 -2.77 3.35 21.50
CA GLU A 313 -1.38 2.94 21.32
C GLU A 313 -0.59 3.93 20.44
N ASP A 314 -1.23 4.52 19.43
CA ASP A 314 -0.63 5.57 18.60
C ASP A 314 -0.45 6.87 19.42
N LEU A 315 -1.41 7.23 20.26
CA LEU A 315 -1.32 8.39 21.17
C LEU A 315 -0.20 8.23 22.21
N GLU A 316 -0.09 7.06 22.84
CA GLU A 316 0.99 6.75 23.78
C GLU A 316 2.36 6.81 23.10
N ARG A 317 2.45 6.42 21.82
CA ARG A 317 3.70 6.51 21.05
C ARG A 317 4.08 7.94 20.73
N LEU A 318 3.10 8.77 20.35
CA LEU A 318 3.33 10.20 20.18
C LEU A 318 3.84 10.83 21.48
N GLN A 319 3.24 10.49 22.63
CA GLN A 319 3.72 11.00 23.91
C GLN A 319 5.17 10.57 24.20
N LYS A 320 5.52 9.30 23.98
CA LYS A 320 6.91 8.82 24.13
C LYS A 320 7.91 9.56 23.24
N LEU A 321 7.51 10.00 22.05
CA LEU A 321 8.37 10.79 21.17
C LEU A 321 8.58 12.21 21.73
N LYS A 322 7.56 12.82 22.33
CA LYS A 322 7.68 14.11 23.03
C LYS A 322 8.61 14.01 24.24
N ASP A 323 8.40 12.99 25.08
CA ASP A 323 9.24 12.74 26.25
C ASP A 323 10.71 12.52 25.81
N ARG A 324 10.92 11.76 24.73
CA ARG A 324 12.24 11.54 24.16
C ARG A 324 12.89 12.81 23.63
N ALA A 325 12.13 13.73 23.04
CA ALA A 325 12.67 15.02 22.57
C ALA A 325 13.16 15.87 23.75
N PHE A 326 12.45 15.84 24.88
CA PHE A 326 12.86 16.48 26.12
C PHE A 326 14.13 15.85 26.72
N GLU A 327 14.20 14.51 26.78
CA GLU A 327 15.40 13.79 27.22
C GLU A 327 16.65 14.09 26.38
N LEU A 328 16.45 14.36 25.09
CA LEU A 328 17.53 14.73 24.15
C LEU A 328 17.84 16.24 24.16
N HIS A 329 17.12 17.03 24.96
CA HIS A 329 17.24 18.50 25.04
C HIS A 329 17.05 19.22 23.70
N ILE A 330 16.09 18.76 22.89
CA ILE A 330 15.77 19.32 21.57
C ILE A 330 14.27 19.64 21.41
N ASP A 331 13.50 19.60 22.49
CA ASP A 331 12.04 19.81 22.48
C ASP A 331 11.63 21.17 21.93
N GLU A 332 12.41 22.23 22.15
CA GLU A 332 12.17 23.56 21.55
C GLU A 332 12.35 23.59 20.02
N LEU A 333 13.03 22.59 19.45
CA LEU A 333 13.32 22.47 18.02
C LEU A 333 12.44 21.43 17.32
N VAL A 334 11.58 20.73 18.06
CA VAL A 334 10.74 19.65 17.53
C VAL A 334 9.27 19.99 17.68
N GLU A 335 8.53 19.94 16.58
CA GLU A 335 7.09 20.22 16.56
C GLU A 335 6.32 18.96 16.18
N PHE A 336 5.18 18.72 16.84
CA PHE A 336 4.31 17.58 16.56
C PHE A 336 2.93 18.06 16.10
N HIS A 337 2.60 17.77 14.85
CA HIS A 337 1.35 18.11 14.18
C HIS A 337 0.49 16.84 14.03
N LYS A 338 -0.52 16.72 14.88
CA LYS A 338 -1.36 15.52 14.95
C LYS A 338 -2.70 15.74 14.25
N ASP A 339 -3.06 14.84 13.34
CA ASP A 339 -4.36 14.82 12.65
C ASP A 339 -4.71 16.14 11.92
N ILE A 340 -3.71 16.80 11.31
CA ILE A 340 -3.92 18.04 10.55
C ILE A 340 -4.62 17.79 9.21
N SER A 341 -5.22 18.84 8.64
CA SER A 341 -5.84 18.78 7.32
C SER A 341 -4.81 18.61 6.20
N TYR A 342 -5.26 18.11 5.04
CA TYR A 342 -4.40 18.01 3.85
C TYR A 342 -3.84 19.38 3.43
N MET A 343 -4.64 20.45 3.54
CA MET A 343 -4.20 21.81 3.22
C MET A 343 -3.05 22.28 4.12
N GLU A 344 -3.14 22.02 5.43
CA GLU A 344 -2.05 22.31 6.37
C GLU A 344 -0.81 21.45 6.08
N LEU A 345 -0.99 20.17 5.73
CA LEU A 345 0.12 19.29 5.32
C LEU A 345 0.86 19.84 4.10
N VAL A 346 0.14 20.29 3.06
CA VAL A 346 0.73 20.91 1.86
C VAL A 346 1.53 22.16 2.23
N GLN A 347 1.03 22.99 3.16
CA GLN A 347 1.75 24.17 3.63
C GLN A 347 3.05 23.81 4.37
N LEU A 348 3.00 22.84 5.29
CA LEU A 348 4.19 22.37 6.02
C LEU A 348 5.23 21.76 5.06
N LEU A 349 4.80 20.94 4.11
CA LEU A 349 5.67 20.39 3.07
C LEU A 349 6.31 21.47 2.19
N GLY A 350 5.58 22.55 1.89
CA GLY A 350 6.11 23.71 1.16
C GLY A 350 7.16 24.50 1.92
N GLY A 351 7.11 24.48 3.26
CA GLY A 351 8.11 25.12 4.12
C GLY A 351 9.34 24.25 4.42
N ALA A 352 9.25 22.92 4.26
CA ALA A 352 10.32 22.01 4.60
C ALA A 352 11.41 21.94 3.51
N ILE A 353 12.69 21.98 3.89
CA ILE A 353 13.81 21.79 2.95
C ILE A 353 14.15 20.32 2.73
N ALA A 354 13.78 19.45 3.67
CA ALA A 354 14.08 18.03 3.63
C ALA A 354 12.95 17.21 4.28
N GLY A 355 12.70 16.02 3.74
CA GLY A 355 11.73 15.07 4.27
C GLY A 355 12.41 13.80 4.79
N LEU A 356 12.15 13.41 6.03
CA LEU A 356 12.71 12.22 6.66
C LEU A 356 11.73 11.03 6.53
N HIS A 357 12.26 9.88 6.14
CA HIS A 357 11.53 8.61 6.12
C HIS A 357 12.45 7.47 6.57
N SER A 358 12.12 6.84 7.70
CA SER A 358 12.98 5.83 8.34
C SER A 358 12.40 4.43 8.39
N MET A 359 11.28 4.17 7.71
CA MET A 359 10.67 2.84 7.72
C MET A 359 11.52 1.87 6.90
N THR A 360 12.07 0.87 7.58
CA THR A 360 12.76 -0.26 6.94
C THR A 360 11.75 -1.11 6.15
N ASP A 361 12.14 -1.51 4.94
CA ASP A 361 11.33 -2.28 3.99
C ASP A 361 9.99 -1.65 3.63
N GLU A 362 9.92 -0.33 3.59
CA GLU A 362 8.77 0.37 3.04
C GLU A 362 8.50 -0.12 1.61
N HIS A 363 7.30 -0.68 1.41
CA HIS A 363 6.97 -1.42 0.19
C HIS A 363 7.05 -0.54 -1.07
N PHE A 364 6.65 0.73 -0.93
CA PHE A 364 6.82 1.75 -1.95
C PHE A 364 7.33 3.06 -1.35
N GLY A 365 6.51 3.75 -0.55
CA GLY A 365 6.89 5.02 0.09
C GLY A 365 6.29 6.25 -0.58
N ILE A 366 4.95 6.33 -0.65
CA ILE A 366 4.22 7.46 -1.27
C ILE A 366 4.68 8.80 -0.68
N VAL A 367 4.89 8.87 0.63
CA VAL A 367 5.36 10.10 1.29
C VAL A 367 6.73 10.57 0.80
N VAL A 368 7.61 9.65 0.40
CA VAL A 368 8.91 10.02 -0.19
C VAL A 368 8.66 10.75 -1.51
N VAL A 369 7.71 10.27 -2.32
CA VAL A 369 7.27 10.96 -3.55
C VAL A 369 6.62 12.32 -3.25
N GLU A 370 5.87 12.44 -2.16
CA GLU A 370 5.29 13.72 -1.71
C GLU A 370 6.37 14.74 -1.36
N TYR A 371 7.44 14.33 -0.68
CA TYR A 371 8.60 15.20 -0.41
C TYR A 371 9.21 15.70 -1.72
N MET A 372 9.50 14.78 -2.65
CA MET A 372 10.09 15.11 -3.95
C MET A 372 9.20 16.09 -4.73
N ALA A 373 7.89 15.83 -4.76
CA ALA A 373 6.92 16.70 -5.41
C ALA A 373 6.88 18.09 -4.78
N ALA A 374 6.88 18.16 -3.45
CA ALA A 374 6.88 19.41 -2.70
C ALA A 374 8.19 20.19 -2.87
N GLY A 375 9.25 19.58 -3.39
CA GLY A 375 10.60 20.17 -3.46
C GLY A 375 11.40 20.06 -2.16
N ALA A 376 10.94 19.24 -1.21
CA ALA A 376 11.71 18.85 -0.04
C ALA A 376 12.64 17.68 -0.42
N ILE A 377 13.93 17.79 -0.10
CA ILE A 377 14.91 16.74 -0.43
C ILE A 377 14.61 15.50 0.42
N PRO A 378 14.30 14.33 -0.19
CA PRO A 378 14.04 13.12 0.58
C PRO A 378 15.33 12.56 1.19
N ILE A 379 15.27 12.25 2.49
CA ILE A 379 16.24 11.43 3.21
C ILE A 379 15.48 10.19 3.67
N ALA A 380 15.62 9.10 2.91
CA ALA A 380 14.80 7.91 3.07
C ALA A 380 15.61 6.68 3.51
N HIS A 381 14.93 5.67 4.05
CA HIS A 381 15.58 4.44 4.46
C HIS A 381 16.15 3.70 3.23
N LYS A 382 17.38 3.21 3.32
CA LYS A 382 18.09 2.47 2.26
C LYS A 382 17.61 1.01 2.12
N SER A 383 16.33 0.83 1.84
CA SER A 383 15.72 -0.49 1.58
C SER A 383 14.46 -0.37 0.74
N ALA A 384 14.10 -1.44 0.03
CA ALA A 384 12.82 -1.60 -0.66
C ALA A 384 12.45 -0.40 -1.56
N GLY A 385 11.17 0.01 -1.59
CA GLY A 385 10.66 1.01 -2.52
C GLY A 385 11.46 2.32 -2.57
N PRO A 386 11.78 2.96 -1.43
CA PRO A 386 12.58 4.18 -1.43
C PRO A 386 13.94 4.03 -2.13
N MET A 387 14.64 2.91 -1.89
CA MET A 387 15.96 2.66 -2.48
C MET A 387 15.90 2.16 -3.92
N MET A 388 14.93 1.29 -4.25
CA MET A 388 14.92 0.59 -5.53
C MET A 388 14.19 1.35 -6.63
N ASP A 389 13.27 2.24 -6.25
CA ASP A 389 12.34 2.87 -7.19
C ASP A 389 12.33 4.40 -7.07
N ILE A 390 12.38 4.95 -5.85
CA ILE A 390 12.07 6.38 -5.64
C ILE A 390 13.31 7.27 -5.63
N VAL A 391 14.29 7.04 -4.75
CA VAL A 391 15.48 7.90 -4.60
C VAL A 391 16.61 7.34 -5.46
N LEU A 392 16.49 7.51 -6.78
CA LEU A 392 17.58 7.25 -7.75
C LEU A 392 17.89 8.54 -8.52
N ASP A 393 19.04 8.56 -9.18
CA ASP A 393 19.43 9.70 -10.01
C ASP A 393 18.43 9.94 -11.14
N GLU A 394 18.24 11.22 -11.49
CA GLU A 394 17.43 11.67 -12.63
C GLU A 394 18.31 12.57 -13.50
N ASP A 395 18.51 12.19 -14.77
CA ASP A 395 19.40 12.87 -15.72
C ASP A 395 20.81 13.15 -15.16
N GLY A 396 21.37 12.18 -14.44
CA GLY A 396 22.71 12.29 -13.83
C GLY A 396 22.77 13.15 -12.56
N HIS A 397 21.63 13.65 -12.06
CA HIS A 397 21.55 14.44 -10.84
C HIS A 397 20.98 13.60 -9.70
N GLN A 398 21.60 13.71 -8.52
CA GLN A 398 21.10 13.10 -7.30
C GLN A 398 19.73 13.70 -6.93
N THR A 399 18.80 12.86 -6.48
CA THR A 399 17.42 13.28 -6.13
C THR A 399 17.14 13.27 -4.63
N GLY A 400 18.09 12.81 -3.82
CA GLY A 400 18.03 12.76 -2.36
C GLY A 400 19.03 11.79 -1.76
N PHE A 401 18.83 11.42 -0.49
CA PHE A 401 19.75 10.61 0.30
C PHE A 401 19.11 9.32 0.80
N LEU A 402 19.92 8.27 0.87
CA LEU A 402 19.52 6.96 1.41
C LEU A 402 20.39 6.62 2.62
N ALA A 403 19.75 6.32 3.75
CA ALA A 403 20.40 6.00 5.01
C ALA A 403 19.78 4.77 5.69
N SER A 404 20.55 4.04 6.48
CA SER A 404 20.10 2.82 7.19
C SER A 404 20.27 2.93 8.69
N LYS A 405 21.21 3.77 9.15
CA LYS A 405 21.59 3.92 10.56
C LYS A 405 21.49 5.37 10.99
N LYS A 406 21.39 5.58 12.31
CA LYS A 406 21.29 6.90 12.95
C LYS A 406 22.38 7.85 12.45
N GLU A 407 23.62 7.37 12.36
CA GLU A 407 24.77 8.15 11.92
C GLU A 407 24.63 8.57 10.45
N GLU A 408 24.20 7.66 9.56
CA GLU A 408 23.99 7.96 8.14
C GLU A 408 22.83 8.95 7.93
N PHE A 409 21.76 8.86 8.73
CA PHE A 409 20.69 9.86 8.73
C PHE A 409 21.19 11.22 9.20
N ALA A 410 21.99 11.26 10.28
CA ALA A 410 22.57 12.50 10.78
C ALA A 410 23.50 13.15 9.74
N ASP A 411 24.34 12.36 9.08
CA ASP A 411 25.24 12.84 8.03
C ASP A 411 24.47 13.39 6.81
N ALA A 412 23.37 12.73 6.42
CA ALA A 412 22.49 13.22 5.35
C ALA A 412 21.77 14.52 5.74
N ILE A 413 21.30 14.63 6.99
CA ILE A 413 20.68 15.87 7.53
C ILE A 413 21.69 17.02 7.44
N ILE A 414 22.91 16.82 7.94
CA ILE A 414 23.97 17.83 7.89
C ILE A 414 24.28 18.20 6.43
N LYS A 415 24.39 17.22 5.54
CA LYS A 415 24.68 17.45 4.13
C LYS A 415 23.62 18.36 3.49
N VAL A 416 22.34 18.13 3.73
CA VAL A 416 21.26 18.98 3.20
C VAL A 416 21.26 20.37 3.83
N LEU A 417 21.53 20.48 5.14
CA LEU A 417 21.62 21.77 5.83
C LEU A 417 22.78 22.64 5.33
N SER A 418 23.91 22.01 4.98
CA SER A 418 25.12 22.69 4.50
C SER A 418 25.09 23.03 3.00
N MET A 419 24.09 22.58 2.24
CA MET A 419 23.96 22.94 0.83
C MET A 419 23.59 24.42 0.66
N SER A 420 24.18 25.05 -0.35
CA SER A 420 23.73 26.34 -0.85
C SER A 420 22.26 26.28 -1.30
N GLN A 421 21.62 27.44 -1.43
CA GLN A 421 20.28 27.52 -1.99
C GLN A 421 20.22 26.93 -3.41
N GLN A 422 21.23 27.22 -4.23
CA GLN A 422 21.32 26.72 -5.60
C GLN A 422 21.42 25.19 -5.64
N GLU A 423 22.35 24.58 -4.90
CA GLU A 423 22.50 23.11 -4.85
C GLU A 423 21.20 22.42 -4.42
N ARG A 424 20.49 23.00 -3.43
CA ARG A 424 19.20 22.47 -2.99
C ARG A 424 18.12 22.57 -4.06
N GLN A 425 18.04 23.70 -4.76
CA GLN A 425 17.07 23.91 -5.84
C GLN A 425 17.32 22.95 -7.00
N GLU A 426 18.58 22.75 -7.40
CA GLU A 426 18.96 21.80 -8.45
C GLU A 426 18.57 20.36 -8.07
N MET A 427 18.92 19.91 -6.86
CA MET A 427 18.51 18.60 -6.34
C MET A 427 16.99 18.47 -6.25
N ALA A 428 16.29 19.49 -5.74
CA ALA A 428 14.84 19.49 -5.61
C ALA A 428 14.13 19.47 -6.98
N ALA A 429 14.68 20.14 -7.99
CA ALA A 429 14.17 20.11 -9.37
C ALA A 429 14.30 18.71 -9.98
N ALA A 430 15.47 18.08 -9.85
CA ALA A 430 15.70 16.70 -10.30
C ALA A 430 14.76 15.71 -9.57
N SER A 431 14.63 15.89 -8.26
CA SER A 431 13.73 15.12 -7.40
C SER A 431 12.27 15.25 -7.83
N ARG A 432 11.77 16.48 -8.03
CA ARG A 432 10.40 16.73 -8.50
C ARG A 432 10.14 16.15 -9.89
N LYS A 433 11.10 16.27 -10.82
CA LYS A 433 10.99 15.66 -12.15
C LYS A 433 10.83 14.14 -12.04
N ARG A 434 11.64 13.50 -11.23
CA ARG A 434 11.55 12.06 -10.98
C ARG A 434 10.20 11.65 -10.38
N ALA A 435 9.64 12.45 -9.47
CA ALA A 435 8.34 12.18 -8.86
C ALA A 435 7.19 12.05 -9.88
N GLN A 436 7.31 12.66 -11.06
CA GLN A 436 6.32 12.58 -12.14
C GLN A 436 6.13 11.15 -12.69
N ARG A 437 7.14 10.28 -12.53
CA ARG A 437 7.07 8.84 -12.87
C ARG A 437 6.03 8.07 -12.05
N PHE A 438 5.55 8.66 -10.95
CA PHE A 438 4.57 8.06 -10.04
C PHE A 438 3.24 8.83 -10.07
N SER A 439 3.01 9.68 -11.07
CA SER A 439 1.78 10.46 -11.21
C SER A 439 0.55 9.59 -11.50
N GLY A 440 -0.64 10.13 -11.22
CA GLY A 440 -1.90 9.48 -11.61
C GLY A 440 -2.02 9.23 -13.12
N GLN A 441 -1.50 10.16 -13.94
CA GLN A 441 -1.44 9.99 -15.39
C GLN A 441 -0.54 8.81 -15.76
N ARG A 442 0.67 8.72 -15.18
CA ARG A 442 1.58 7.62 -15.49
C ARG A 442 1.01 6.26 -15.06
N PHE A 443 0.37 6.20 -13.89
CA PHE A 443 -0.38 5.01 -13.47
C PHE A 443 -1.44 4.63 -14.51
N HIS A 444 -2.23 5.58 -15.00
CA HIS A 444 -3.29 5.33 -15.98
C HIS A 444 -2.73 4.74 -17.28
N GLU A 445 -1.67 5.33 -17.83
CA GLU A 445 -0.97 4.83 -19.02
C GLU A 445 -0.46 3.40 -18.82
N ASP A 446 0.35 3.18 -17.78
CA ASP A 446 0.98 1.88 -17.49
C ASP A 446 -0.06 0.80 -17.14
N PHE A 447 -1.12 1.16 -16.40
CA PHE A 447 -2.20 0.25 -16.06
C PHE A 447 -2.95 -0.16 -17.34
N THR A 448 -3.34 0.81 -18.16
CA THR A 448 -4.08 0.57 -19.41
C THR A 448 -3.29 -0.33 -20.34
N GLU A 449 -2.00 -0.05 -20.56
CA GLU A 449 -1.09 -0.90 -21.35
C GLU A 449 -1.00 -2.32 -20.79
N ALA A 450 -0.98 -2.46 -19.45
CA ALA A 450 -0.93 -3.76 -18.80
C ALA A 450 -2.18 -4.60 -19.07
N VAL A 451 -3.38 -3.99 -18.94
CA VAL A 451 -4.67 -4.71 -18.99
C VAL A 451 -5.25 -4.84 -20.40
N GLN A 452 -4.86 -3.99 -21.34
CA GLN A 452 -5.37 -3.94 -22.71
C GLN A 452 -5.37 -5.31 -23.42
N PRO A 453 -4.30 -6.13 -23.37
CA PRO A 453 -4.27 -7.43 -24.04
C PRO A 453 -5.28 -8.46 -23.49
N ILE A 454 -5.86 -8.18 -22.32
CA ILE A 454 -6.84 -9.06 -21.65
C ILE A 454 -8.25 -8.52 -21.83
N LEU A 455 -8.45 -7.21 -21.71
CA LEU A 455 -9.78 -6.57 -21.74
C LEU A 455 -10.33 -6.37 -23.15
N LEU A 456 -9.46 -6.17 -24.14
CA LEU A 456 -9.86 -6.04 -25.53
C LEU A 456 -9.92 -7.42 -26.20
N PRO A 457 -10.92 -7.68 -27.05
CA PRO A 457 -10.90 -8.85 -27.92
C PRO A 457 -9.62 -8.83 -28.76
N ARG A 458 -8.99 -9.98 -28.99
CA ARG A 458 -8.01 -10.06 -30.07
C ARG A 458 -8.79 -9.84 -31.37
N GLU A 459 -8.39 -8.86 -32.16
CA GLU A 459 -8.86 -8.77 -33.55
C GLU A 459 -8.53 -10.12 -34.21
N ALA A 460 -9.57 -10.77 -34.72
CA ALA A 460 -9.51 -12.12 -35.29
C ALA A 460 -8.93 -12.10 -36.69
#